data_AF-A0A195F1D1-F1
#
_entry.id   AF-A0A195F1D1-F1
#
_cell.length_a   1.000
_cell.length_b   1.000
_cell.length_c   1.000
_cell.angle_alpha   90.00
_cell.angle_beta   90.00
_cell.angle_gamma   90.00
#
_symmetry.space_group_name_H-M   'P 1'
#
loop_
_entity.id
_entity.type
_entity.pdbx_description
1 polymer ?
#
loop_
_entity_poly.entity_id
_entity_poly.type
_entity_poly.pdbx_seq_one_letter_code
_entity_poly.pdbx_strand_id
1 'polypeptide(L)'
;MSRNDGKKDTSASAFRKIDVDQYSDNNFKEEDADGGVGAPTGPDENEILTLLRYFNIPQSLYSFQQFHREIFLNTIIKGKNAEALISVLKSAPLECKNQQVKDSARNLTQKVLLSIKSNQVDDCLAQLDRDLIDVLMKYIYRGFEIPTEGSSSHLLLWHEKVFNVSGVGCIVRVFSDSKRA
;
A
#
# COMPACT_ATOMS: atom_id res chain seq x y z
N MET A 1 42.86 -51.13 30.59
CA MET A 1 41.45 -51.16 30.12
C MET A 1 40.84 -49.80 30.42
N SER A 2 40.42 -49.09 29.36
CA SER A 2 40.19 -47.64 29.36
C SER A 2 38.89 -47.23 30.07
N ARG A 3 38.94 -46.12 30.80
CA ARG A 3 37.78 -45.46 31.44
C ARG A 3 36.87 -44.89 30.36
N ASN A 4 35.56 -45.09 30.51
CA ASN A 4 34.55 -44.59 29.59
C ASN A 4 34.09 -43.20 30.08
N ASP A 5 34.74 -42.15 29.58
CA ASP A 5 34.38 -40.77 29.89
C ASP A 5 33.11 -40.34 29.12
N GLY A 6 32.18 -39.74 29.85
CA GLY A 6 30.86 -39.36 29.38
C GLY A 6 30.89 -38.35 28.23
N LYS A 7 30.33 -38.74 27.09
CA LYS A 7 30.02 -37.82 26.00
C LYS A 7 28.60 -37.31 26.18
N LYS A 8 28.44 -36.15 26.81
CA LYS A 8 27.20 -35.37 26.75
C LYS A 8 27.04 -34.87 25.31
N ASP A 9 26.13 -35.48 24.57
CA ASP A 9 25.76 -35.04 23.22
C ASP A 9 25.00 -33.70 23.27
N THR A 10 25.74 -32.59 23.30
CA THR A 10 25.21 -31.23 23.07
C THR A 10 25.04 -30.91 21.59
N SER A 11 25.05 -31.93 20.72
CA SER A 11 25.07 -31.82 19.25
C SER A 11 23.69 -31.57 18.62
N ALA A 12 22.59 -31.69 19.38
CA ALA A 12 21.25 -31.46 18.87
C ALA A 12 20.72 -30.04 19.12
N SER A 13 21.48 -28.96 18.86
CA SER A 13 20.97 -27.58 19.05
C SER A 13 19.76 -27.22 18.15
N ALA A 14 19.36 -28.10 17.23
CA ALA A 14 18.21 -27.94 16.35
C ALA A 14 16.91 -27.59 17.10
N PHE A 15 16.66 -28.16 18.28
CA PHE A 15 15.44 -27.85 19.06
C PHE A 15 15.45 -26.45 19.69
N ARG A 16 16.62 -25.82 19.87
CA ARG A 16 16.76 -24.46 20.42
C ARG A 16 16.62 -23.38 19.35
N LYS A 17 16.65 -23.78 18.07
CA LYS A 17 16.46 -22.89 16.92
C LYS A 17 14.98 -22.73 16.55
N ILE A 18 14.11 -23.54 17.13
CA ILE A 18 12.67 -23.44 16.89
C ILE A 18 12.17 -22.25 17.68
N ASP A 19 11.63 -21.26 16.97
CA ASP A 19 10.93 -20.13 17.57
C ASP A 19 9.55 -20.61 18.05
N VAL A 20 9.49 -21.02 19.32
CA VAL A 20 8.26 -21.51 19.95
C VAL A 20 7.21 -20.39 20.05
N ASP A 21 7.64 -19.12 20.12
CA ASP A 21 6.76 -17.97 20.27
C ASP A 21 5.91 -17.72 19.02
N GLN A 22 6.40 -18.12 17.83
CA GLN A 22 5.65 -18.03 16.58
C GLN A 22 4.32 -18.82 16.64
N TYR A 23 4.28 -19.91 17.42
CA TYR A 23 3.11 -20.78 17.55
C TYR A 23 2.26 -20.49 18.81
N SER A 24 2.60 -19.44 19.56
CA SER A 24 1.81 -19.02 20.72
C SER A 24 0.45 -18.47 20.29
N ASP A 25 -0.63 -18.97 20.88
CA ASP A 25 -1.99 -18.47 20.64
C ASP A 25 -2.18 -17.00 21.04
N ASN A 26 -1.28 -16.47 21.88
CA ASN A 26 -1.26 -15.08 22.30
C ASN A 26 -0.53 -14.15 21.32
N ASN A 27 0.07 -14.70 20.26
CA ASN A 27 0.77 -13.87 19.28
C ASN A 27 -0.23 -13.02 18.49
N PHE A 28 0.15 -11.78 18.18
CA PHE A 28 -0.72 -10.89 17.41
C PHE A 28 -0.93 -11.45 16.00
N LYS A 29 -2.19 -11.73 15.64
CA LYS A 29 -2.59 -12.12 14.29
C LYS A 29 -3.17 -10.88 13.62
N GLU A 30 -2.61 -10.49 12.48
CA GLU A 30 -3.23 -9.46 11.65
C GLU A 30 -4.63 -9.93 11.25
N GLU A 31 -5.66 -9.12 11.47
CA GLU A 31 -7.02 -9.45 11.04
C GLU A 31 -7.05 -9.57 9.52
N ASP A 32 -7.37 -10.76 9.01
CA ASP A 32 -7.58 -10.99 7.59
C ASP A 32 -8.84 -10.26 7.12
N ALA A 33 -8.67 -9.19 6.34
CA ALA A 33 -9.74 -8.59 5.54
C ALA A 33 -10.03 -9.44 4.29
N ASP A 34 -10.38 -10.71 4.46
CA ASP A 34 -11.08 -11.51 3.43
C ASP A 34 -11.68 -12.78 4.06
N GLY A 35 -12.94 -12.68 4.49
CA GLY A 35 -13.76 -13.82 4.87
C GLY A 35 -14.67 -14.24 3.73
N GLY A 36 -14.14 -14.98 2.74
CA GLY A 36 -14.90 -15.58 1.64
C GLY A 36 -14.61 -17.08 1.48
N VAL A 37 -15.65 -17.92 1.60
CA VAL A 37 -15.59 -19.38 1.78
C VAL A 37 -15.57 -20.17 0.46
N GLY A 38 -14.70 -21.19 0.35
CA GLY A 38 -14.96 -22.51 -0.29
C GLY A 38 -14.79 -22.70 -1.81
N ALA A 39 -13.98 -23.70 -2.21
CA ALA A 39 -13.82 -24.21 -3.61
C ALA A 39 -14.99 -25.10 -4.08
N PRO A 40 -15.20 -25.32 -5.41
CA PRO A 40 -14.64 -26.52 -6.06
C PRO A 40 -14.29 -26.45 -7.59
N THR A 41 -13.41 -27.38 -7.99
CA THR A 41 -13.14 -28.02 -9.32
C THR A 41 -12.64 -27.19 -10.52
N GLY A 42 -11.48 -27.58 -11.06
CA GLY A 42 -10.60 -26.78 -11.92
C GLY A 42 -10.96 -26.61 -13.42
N PRO A 43 -10.25 -25.70 -14.14
CA PRO A 43 -10.73 -25.09 -15.38
C PRO A 43 -10.22 -25.75 -16.69
N ASP A 44 -10.98 -25.55 -17.77
CA ASP A 44 -10.83 -26.09 -19.14
C ASP A 44 -9.58 -25.57 -19.90
N GLU A 45 -8.92 -26.40 -20.73
CA GLU A 45 -7.67 -26.07 -21.44
C GLU A 45 -7.81 -24.90 -22.43
N ASN A 46 -8.98 -24.71 -23.03
CA ASN A 46 -9.24 -23.54 -23.88
C ASN A 46 -9.49 -22.26 -23.07
N GLU A 47 -9.98 -22.38 -21.83
CA GLU A 47 -10.01 -21.30 -20.87
C GLU A 47 -8.60 -20.99 -20.37
N ILE A 48 -7.77 -22.01 -20.13
CA ILE A 48 -6.34 -21.85 -19.78
C ILE A 48 -5.58 -21.12 -20.89
N LEU A 49 -5.79 -21.41 -22.17
CA LEU A 49 -5.16 -20.67 -23.28
C LEU A 49 -5.65 -19.22 -23.41
N THR A 50 -6.91 -18.95 -23.07
CA THR A 50 -7.47 -17.59 -22.99
C THR A 50 -6.93 -16.84 -21.78
N LEU A 51 -6.80 -17.53 -20.64
CA LEU A 51 -6.23 -17.04 -19.39
C LEU A 51 -4.72 -16.81 -19.50
N LEU A 52 -3.99 -17.62 -20.27
CA LEU A 52 -2.57 -17.45 -20.58
C LEU A 52 -2.29 -16.16 -21.38
N ARG A 53 -3.27 -15.71 -22.19
CA ARG A 53 -3.24 -14.38 -22.82
C ARG A 53 -3.57 -13.24 -21.85
N TYR A 54 -4.33 -13.51 -20.80
CA TYR A 54 -4.56 -12.62 -19.64
C TYR A 54 -3.44 -12.66 -18.59
N PHE A 55 -2.47 -13.57 -18.73
CA PHE A 55 -1.54 -14.01 -17.68
C PHE A 55 -0.34 -13.11 -17.49
N ASN A 56 -0.54 -11.79 -17.48
CA ASN A 56 0.24 -11.00 -16.54
C ASN A 56 -0.36 -9.66 -16.11
N ILE A 57 -1.68 -9.50 -16.18
CA ILE A 57 -2.34 -8.32 -15.63
C ILE A 57 -3.69 -8.75 -15.04
N PRO A 58 -3.91 -8.67 -13.71
CA PRO A 58 -5.20 -9.01 -13.12
C PRO A 58 -6.34 -8.18 -13.74
N GLN A 59 -7.54 -8.74 -13.90
CA GLN A 59 -8.74 -8.01 -14.37
C GLN A 59 -9.04 -6.74 -13.55
N SER A 60 -8.80 -6.81 -12.23
CA SER A 60 -8.86 -5.63 -11.36
C SER A 60 -7.85 -4.57 -11.78
N LEU A 61 -6.65 -4.98 -12.20
CA LEU A 61 -5.62 -4.09 -12.71
C LEU A 61 -6.03 -3.43 -14.03
N TYR A 62 -6.75 -4.10 -14.93
CA TYR A 62 -7.30 -3.46 -16.15
C TYR A 62 -8.34 -2.39 -15.81
N SER A 63 -9.29 -2.68 -14.92
CA SER A 63 -10.26 -1.69 -14.45
C SER A 63 -9.56 -0.51 -13.78
N PHE A 64 -8.50 -0.79 -13.03
CA PHE A 64 -7.70 0.21 -12.32
C PHE A 64 -6.82 1.04 -13.26
N GLN A 65 -6.25 0.44 -14.31
CA GLN A 65 -5.49 1.14 -15.35
C GLN A 65 -6.41 2.01 -16.21
N GLN A 66 -7.61 1.51 -16.54
CA GLN A 66 -8.65 2.27 -17.22
C GLN A 66 -9.11 3.46 -16.35
N PHE A 67 -9.34 3.22 -15.06
CA PHE A 67 -9.67 4.24 -14.07
C PHE A 67 -8.57 5.30 -13.97
N HIS A 68 -7.30 4.89 -13.94
CA HIS A 68 -6.16 5.81 -13.96
C HIS A 68 -6.14 6.70 -15.20
N ARG A 69 -6.38 6.10 -16.36
CA ARG A 69 -6.45 6.84 -17.63
C ARG A 69 -7.62 7.82 -17.63
N GLU A 70 -8.78 7.42 -17.13
CA GLU A 70 -9.95 8.27 -17.00
C GLU A 70 -9.71 9.45 -16.04
N ILE A 71 -9.17 9.22 -14.83
CA ILE A 71 -8.84 10.32 -13.89
C ILE A 71 -7.84 11.28 -14.50
N PHE A 72 -6.76 10.76 -15.08
CA PHE A 72 -5.70 11.58 -15.65
C PHE A 72 -6.24 12.48 -16.78
N LEU A 73 -6.99 11.90 -17.73
CA LEU A 73 -7.54 12.63 -18.87
C LEU A 73 -8.68 13.58 -18.49
N ASN A 74 -9.59 13.15 -17.61
CA ASN A 74 -10.77 13.96 -17.28
C ASN A 74 -10.48 15.10 -16.30
N THR A 75 -9.43 15.00 -15.49
CA THR A 75 -9.33 15.83 -14.29
C THR A 75 -8.03 16.62 -14.25
N ILE A 76 -6.89 15.96 -14.50
CA ILE A 76 -5.57 16.64 -14.54
C ILE A 76 -5.46 17.53 -15.79
N ILE A 77 -5.81 17.01 -16.97
CA ILE A 77 -5.77 17.81 -18.22
C ILE A 77 -6.77 18.96 -18.20
N LYS A 78 -7.93 18.78 -17.53
CA LYS A 78 -8.96 19.83 -17.41
C LYS A 78 -8.68 20.83 -16.28
N GLY A 79 -7.56 20.70 -15.55
CA GLY A 79 -7.16 21.62 -14.47
C GLY A 79 -7.95 21.48 -13.16
N LYS A 80 -8.74 20.42 -13.00
CA LYS A 80 -9.57 20.14 -11.81
C LYS A 80 -8.77 19.37 -10.75
N ASN A 81 -7.68 19.97 -10.30
CA ASN A 81 -6.68 19.32 -9.46
C ASN A 81 -7.23 18.74 -8.14
N ALA A 82 -8.14 19.45 -7.47
CA ALA A 82 -8.74 18.99 -6.22
C ALA A 82 -9.65 17.76 -6.41
N GLU A 83 -10.49 17.75 -7.44
CA GLU A 83 -11.33 16.59 -7.78
C GLU A 83 -10.47 15.36 -8.11
N ALA A 84 -9.35 15.57 -8.83
CA ALA A 84 -8.42 14.51 -9.16
C ALA A 84 -7.81 13.89 -7.89
N LEU A 85 -7.37 14.75 -6.96
CA LEU A 85 -6.79 14.34 -5.68
C LEU A 85 -7.80 13.56 -4.82
N ILE A 86 -9.02 14.10 -4.64
CA ILE A 86 -10.08 13.44 -3.89
C ILE A 86 -10.38 12.05 -4.46
N SER A 87 -10.47 11.94 -5.79
CA SER A 87 -10.80 10.68 -6.45
C SER A 87 -9.73 9.60 -6.20
N VAL A 88 -8.44 9.94 -6.37
CA VAL A 88 -7.36 8.96 -6.13
C VAL A 88 -7.27 8.54 -4.67
N LEU A 89 -7.46 9.47 -3.73
CA LEU A 89 -7.42 9.18 -2.30
C LEU A 89 -8.61 8.30 -1.86
N LYS A 90 -9.82 8.54 -2.37
CA LYS A 90 -10.99 7.69 -2.09
C LYS A 90 -10.85 6.26 -2.62
N SER A 91 -10.13 6.09 -3.71
CA SER A 91 -9.86 4.79 -4.33
C SER A 91 -8.66 4.04 -3.73
N ALA A 92 -8.08 4.51 -2.62
CA ALA A 92 -6.86 3.94 -2.07
C ALA A 92 -7.04 2.47 -1.67
N PRO A 93 -6.22 1.54 -2.19
CA PRO A 93 -6.36 0.11 -1.92
C PRO A 93 -5.72 -0.28 -0.56
N LEU A 94 -6.17 0.36 0.54
CA LEU A 94 -5.58 0.21 1.88
C LEU A 94 -5.64 -1.23 2.41
N GLU A 95 -6.71 -1.95 2.08
CA GLU A 95 -6.97 -3.32 2.53
C GLU A 95 -6.48 -4.38 1.53
N CYS A 96 -5.94 -3.97 0.38
CA CYS A 96 -5.49 -4.91 -0.63
C CYS A 96 -4.22 -5.63 -0.19
N LYS A 97 -4.08 -6.94 -0.46
CA LYS A 97 -2.81 -7.68 -0.27
C LYS A 97 -1.92 -7.65 -1.53
N ASN A 98 -2.49 -7.32 -2.69
CA ASN A 98 -1.76 -7.32 -3.95
C ASN A 98 -0.87 -6.06 -4.09
N GLN A 99 0.44 -6.29 -4.03
CA GLN A 99 1.43 -5.22 -4.08
C GLN A 99 1.40 -4.43 -5.40
N GLN A 100 1.11 -5.08 -6.54
CA GLN A 100 1.07 -4.43 -7.85
C GLN A 100 -0.06 -3.39 -7.94
N VAL A 101 -1.19 -3.65 -7.28
CA VAL A 101 -2.32 -2.71 -7.21
C VAL A 101 -1.93 -1.49 -6.37
N LYS A 102 -1.30 -1.71 -5.20
CA LYS A 102 -0.80 -0.62 -4.34
C LYS A 102 0.21 0.26 -5.06
N ASP A 103 1.21 -0.35 -5.69
CA ASP A 103 2.26 0.37 -6.39
C ASP A 103 1.69 1.18 -7.57
N SER A 104 0.70 0.62 -8.28
CA SER A 104 -0.02 1.34 -9.32
C SER A 104 -0.77 2.55 -8.74
N ALA A 105 -1.52 2.38 -7.65
CA ALA A 105 -2.31 3.44 -7.01
C ALA A 105 -1.42 4.58 -6.51
N ARG A 106 -0.32 4.20 -5.87
CA ARG A 106 0.73 5.08 -5.43
C ARG A 106 1.31 5.88 -6.59
N ASN A 107 1.64 5.23 -7.71
CA ASN A 107 2.22 5.90 -8.87
C ASN A 107 1.26 6.91 -9.50
N LEU A 108 -0.05 6.62 -9.57
CA LEU A 108 -1.01 7.63 -10.01
C LEU A 108 -1.11 8.78 -9.00
N THR A 109 -1.24 8.47 -7.71
CA THR A 109 -1.36 9.49 -6.66
C THR A 109 -0.16 10.43 -6.68
N GLN A 110 1.05 9.89 -6.84
CA GLN A 110 2.26 10.68 -6.97
C GLN A 110 2.22 11.59 -8.22
N LYS A 111 1.74 11.10 -9.37
CA LYS A 111 1.55 11.95 -10.55
C LYS A 111 0.57 13.09 -10.32
N VAL A 112 -0.54 12.83 -9.61
CA VAL A 112 -1.48 13.89 -9.20
C VAL A 112 -0.77 14.91 -8.32
N LEU A 113 -0.11 14.48 -7.24
CA LEU A 113 0.57 15.39 -6.30
C LEU A 113 1.63 16.27 -6.97
N LEU A 114 2.41 15.72 -7.91
CA LEU A 114 3.44 16.45 -8.65
C LEU A 114 2.86 17.39 -9.73
N SER A 115 1.64 17.13 -10.22
CA SER A 115 0.96 18.01 -11.19
C SER A 115 0.39 19.29 -10.57
N ILE A 116 0.14 19.26 -9.26
CA ILE A 116 -0.45 20.38 -8.51
C ILE A 116 0.63 21.39 -8.17
N LYS A 117 0.37 22.66 -8.48
CA LYS A 117 1.30 23.76 -8.19
C LYS A 117 1.22 24.16 -6.73
N SER A 118 2.31 24.70 -6.19
CA SER A 118 2.41 25.10 -4.78
C SER A 118 1.30 26.05 -4.32
N ASN A 119 0.89 26.98 -5.18
CA ASN A 119 -0.19 27.94 -4.91
C ASN A 119 -1.62 27.33 -4.95
N GLN A 120 -1.77 26.07 -5.34
CA GLN A 120 -3.05 25.36 -5.39
C GLN A 120 -3.19 24.32 -4.27
N VAL A 121 -2.12 24.08 -3.50
CA VAL A 121 -2.10 23.04 -2.46
C VAL A 121 -3.13 23.35 -1.38
N ASP A 122 -3.14 24.58 -0.86
CA ASP A 122 -4.06 24.99 0.20
C ASP A 122 -5.53 24.83 -0.22
N ASP A 123 -5.88 25.22 -1.47
CA ASP A 123 -7.23 25.06 -2.04
C ASP A 123 -7.65 23.59 -2.18
N CYS A 124 -6.70 22.70 -2.48
CA CYS A 124 -6.97 21.26 -2.55
C CYS A 124 -7.20 20.69 -1.14
N LEU A 125 -6.38 21.07 -0.16
CA LEU A 125 -6.49 20.61 1.22
C LEU A 125 -7.80 21.04 1.88
N ALA A 126 -8.30 22.25 1.55
CA ALA A 126 -9.58 22.74 2.06
C ALA A 126 -10.79 21.87 1.66
N GLN A 127 -10.64 21.02 0.65
CA GLN A 127 -11.70 20.13 0.15
C GLN A 127 -11.56 18.68 0.66
N LEU A 128 -10.49 18.36 1.39
CA LEU A 128 -10.29 17.04 1.98
C LEU A 128 -10.92 16.99 3.37
N ASP A 129 -11.64 15.89 3.63
CA ASP A 129 -12.04 15.55 4.99
C ASP A 129 -10.85 14.96 5.78
N ARG A 130 -11.05 14.78 7.09
CA ARG A 130 -10.02 14.26 7.99
C ARG A 130 -9.47 12.91 7.53
N ASP A 131 -10.35 12.02 7.07
CA ASP A 131 -9.96 10.65 6.70
C ASP A 131 -9.09 10.67 5.45
N LEU A 132 -9.45 11.49 4.46
CA LEU A 132 -8.64 11.67 3.25
C LEU A 132 -7.32 12.38 3.52
N ILE A 133 -7.25 13.27 4.51
CA ILE A 133 -5.97 13.84 4.95
C ILE A 133 -5.03 12.76 5.49
N ASP A 134 -5.54 11.82 6.29
CA ASP A 134 -4.71 10.72 6.80
C ASP A 134 -4.25 9.80 5.65
N VAL A 135 -5.13 9.50 4.68
CA VAL A 135 -4.76 8.74 3.47
C VAL A 135 -3.72 9.48 2.64
N LEU A 136 -3.85 10.80 2.47
CA LEU A 136 -2.86 11.64 1.81
C LEU A 136 -1.50 11.54 2.52
N MET A 137 -1.49 11.64 3.85
CA MET A 137 -0.26 11.52 4.62
C MET A 137 0.38 10.13 4.47
N LYS A 138 -0.41 9.03 4.40
CA LYS A 138 0.11 7.69 4.09
C LYS A 138 0.84 7.67 2.74
N TYR A 139 0.25 8.26 1.69
CA TYR A 139 0.88 8.31 0.38
C TYR A 139 2.12 9.21 0.33
N ILE A 140 2.18 10.28 1.14
CA ILE A 140 3.38 11.12 1.27
C ILE A 140 4.54 10.29 1.84
N TYR A 141 4.32 9.59 2.96
CA TYR A 141 5.35 8.73 3.55
C TYR A 141 5.75 7.60 2.61
N ARG A 142 4.78 6.94 1.96
CA ARG A 142 5.05 5.93 0.95
C ARG A 142 5.84 6.50 -0.24
N GLY A 143 5.59 7.76 -0.57
CA GLY A 143 6.34 8.52 -1.57
C GLY A 143 7.81 8.66 -1.22
N PHE A 144 8.12 8.96 0.04
CA PHE A 144 9.50 9.07 0.54
C PHE A 144 10.27 7.75 0.56
N GLU A 145 9.59 6.61 0.66
CA GLU A 145 10.24 5.30 0.60
C GLU A 145 10.80 4.98 -0.79
N ILE A 146 10.22 5.56 -1.86
CA ILE A 146 10.62 5.33 -3.25
C ILE A 146 10.80 6.69 -3.93
N PRO A 147 11.86 7.44 -3.59
CA PRO A 147 12.05 8.78 -4.12
C PRO A 147 12.26 8.71 -5.63
N THR A 148 11.51 9.54 -6.37
CA THR A 148 11.76 9.81 -7.79
C THR A 148 12.39 11.19 -7.92
N GLU A 149 13.15 11.42 -8.98
CA GLU A 149 13.83 12.70 -9.21
C GLU A 149 12.83 13.87 -9.12
N GLY A 150 13.20 14.91 -8.37
CA GLY A 150 12.35 16.10 -8.15
C GLY A 150 11.11 15.90 -7.28
N SER A 151 10.79 14.69 -6.82
CA SER A 151 9.55 14.45 -6.06
C SER A 151 9.65 14.82 -4.58
N SER A 152 10.82 14.62 -3.95
CA SER A 152 10.95 14.77 -2.49
C SER A 152 10.69 16.19 -2.01
N SER A 153 11.13 17.22 -2.74
CA SER A 153 10.85 18.62 -2.41
C SER A 153 9.36 18.94 -2.48
N HIS A 154 8.67 18.42 -3.51
CA HIS A 154 7.23 18.57 -3.67
C HIS A 154 6.46 17.84 -2.56
N LEU A 155 6.90 16.63 -2.19
CA LEU A 155 6.31 15.85 -1.10
C LEU A 155 6.55 16.52 0.27
N LEU A 156 7.70 17.15 0.49
CA LEU A 156 7.96 17.95 1.69
C LEU A 156 7.04 19.16 1.79
N LEU A 157 6.78 19.86 0.67
CA LEU A 157 5.78 20.94 0.63
C LEU A 157 4.39 20.41 1.01
N TRP A 158 3.95 19.31 0.42
CA TRP A 158 2.67 18.68 0.77
C TRP A 158 2.63 18.30 2.25
N HIS A 159 3.68 17.67 2.76
CA HIS A 159 3.79 17.27 4.16
C HIS A 159 3.65 18.48 5.10
N GLU A 160 4.40 19.55 4.86
CA GLU A 160 4.33 20.79 5.65
C GLU A 160 2.91 21.35 5.66
N LYS A 161 2.27 21.45 4.50
CA LYS A 161 0.91 22.00 4.37
C LYS A 161 -0.13 21.15 5.08
N VAL A 162 -0.07 19.82 4.95
CA VAL A 162 -0.96 18.91 5.68
C VAL A 162 -0.73 19.01 7.18
N PHE A 163 0.53 19.07 7.62
CA PHE A 163 0.89 19.25 9.02
C PHE A 163 0.34 20.55 9.60
N ASN A 164 0.38 21.65 8.85
CA ASN A 164 -0.16 22.93 9.32
C ASN A 164 -1.68 22.90 9.53
N VAL A 165 -2.41 22.05 8.80
CA VAL A 165 -3.87 21.90 8.93
C VAL A 165 -4.25 20.89 10.03
N SER A 166 -3.54 19.76 10.14
CA SER A 166 -3.94 18.62 10.99
C SER A 166 -3.03 18.35 12.18
N GLY A 167 -1.92 19.08 12.29
CA GLY A 167 -0.89 18.89 13.30
C GLY A 167 -0.26 17.49 13.27
N VAL A 168 0.40 17.14 14.38
CA VAL A 168 1.10 15.87 14.54
C VAL A 168 0.17 14.64 14.51
N GLY A 169 -1.13 14.83 14.74
CA GLY A 169 -2.09 13.73 14.83
C GLY A 169 -2.19 12.89 13.56
N CYS A 170 -2.12 13.52 12.37
CA CYS A 170 -2.14 12.79 11.09
C CYS A 170 -0.91 11.90 10.93
N ILE A 171 0.27 12.37 11.34
CA ILE A 171 1.52 11.62 11.30
C ILE A 171 1.47 10.42 12.25
N VAL A 172 1.02 10.63 13.50
CA VAL A 172 0.93 9.56 14.50
C VAL A 172 -0.01 8.44 14.04
N ARG A 173 -1.16 8.81 13.42
CA ARG A 173 -2.09 7.82 12.86
C ARG A 173 -1.46 7.04 11.72
N VAL A 174 -0.70 7.69 10.81
CA VAL A 174 0.03 6.98 9.76
C VAL A 174 1.04 5.98 10.32
N PHE A 175 1.80 6.35 11.35
CA PHE A 175 2.77 5.43 11.96
C PHE A 175 2.15 4.30 12.78
N SER A 176 0.93 4.49 13.28
CA SER A 176 0.22 3.48 14.08
C SER A 176 -0.63 2.52 13.24
N ASP A 177 -0.83 2.83 11.96
CA ASP A 177 -1.72 2.09 11.07
C ASP A 177 -0.94 1.01 10.29
N SER A 178 -1.38 -0.24 10.39
CA SER A 178 -0.79 -1.37 9.68
C SER A 178 -1.18 -1.44 8.20
N LYS A 179 -2.29 -0.78 7.79
CA LYS A 179 -2.80 -0.78 6.42
C LYS A 179 -2.04 0.24 5.58
N ARG A 180 -0.98 -0.26 4.94
CA ARG A 180 -0.09 0.51 4.07
C ARG A 180 -0.74 0.86 2.73
N ALA A 181 -0.61 2.14 2.35
CA ALA A 181 -0.96 2.65 1.02
C ALA A 181 0.09 2.28 -0.04
#